data_AF-A0A667GMS9-F1
#
_entry.id   AF-A0A667GMS9-F1
#
_cell.length_a   1.000
_cell.length_b   1.000
_cell.length_c   1.000
_cell.angle_alpha   90.00
_cell.angle_beta   90.00
_cell.angle_gamma   90.00
#
_symmetry.space_group_name_H-M   'P 1'
#
loop_
_entity.id
_entity.type
_entity.pdbx_description
1 polymer ?
#
loop_
_entity_poly.entity_id
_entity_poly.type
_entity_poly.pdbx_seq_one_letter_code
_entity_poly.pdbx_strand_id
1 'polypeptide(L)'
;MVPSRLLSVGPRTVFGGVGRWTRVAPGQLPWHAPPRLLSASCADLSKHQEPPGKKPLSEKKLKRHFVDHRRVLIRGGCGGDGVSCFHSEPRKEFGGPDGGDGGDGGHVILKADQQVKSLSSVLSRYQGFHGQAGGRKNCSGRGGAVLYIRVPVGTLVKEGSEVVADLSCPGAEYVAARGGAGGKGNRFFLANDNRAPVTCTPGQPGQERVFFLELKTVAHAGMVGFPNAGKSSLLRAISNARPAVASYPFTTLKPHVGIVRCDDHQQIAVADIPGIVRGAHRNRGLGSAFLRHVERCRFLLFVLDLSEPEPWTQLEDLKWELEQHEAGLSQRPHVVVANKVDLPEARAAVPRLRARLGPSAVALSAATGENVEALLLRLRELHRQHVATEPQRGRQPLRG
;
A
#
# COMPACT_ATOMS: atom_id res chain seq x y z
N MET A 1 -24.18 -33.67 58.34
CA MET A 1 -23.10 -34.54 57.84
C MET A 1 -21.79 -33.75 57.78
N VAL A 2 -20.97 -33.94 58.81
CA VAL A 2 -19.49 -33.87 58.80
C VAL A 2 -19.02 -35.10 57.97
N PRO A 3 -17.85 -35.13 57.26
CA PRO A 3 -16.54 -34.57 57.63
C PRO A 3 -15.84 -33.74 56.52
N SER A 4 -14.96 -32.75 56.77
CA SER A 4 -13.68 -32.72 57.53
C SER A 4 -12.67 -33.76 57.02
N ARG A 5 -11.36 -33.55 56.84
CA ARG A 5 -10.42 -32.50 57.22
C ARG A 5 -9.02 -32.93 56.70
N LEU A 6 -8.18 -31.96 56.32
CA LEU A 6 -6.74 -31.82 56.71
C LEU A 6 -5.70 -32.79 56.08
N LEU A 7 -4.41 -32.46 55.89
CA LEU A 7 -3.59 -31.26 56.13
C LEU A 7 -2.18 -31.48 55.54
N SER A 8 -1.51 -30.35 55.26
CA SER A 8 -0.09 -29.98 55.54
C SER A 8 1.04 -30.82 54.91
N VAL A 9 2.25 -30.30 54.64
CA VAL A 9 3.11 -29.36 55.40
C VAL A 9 4.10 -28.65 54.43
N GLY A 10 4.35 -27.35 54.61
CA GLY A 10 5.52 -26.62 54.05
C GLY A 10 6.76 -26.82 54.93
N PRO A 11 7.62 -25.82 55.25
CA PRO A 11 8.17 -24.69 54.48
C PRO A 11 9.72 -24.62 54.61
N ARG A 12 10.38 -23.59 54.03
CA ARG A 12 11.62 -22.96 54.58
C ARG A 12 11.99 -21.63 53.87
N THR A 13 11.65 -20.51 54.53
CA THR A 13 12.53 -19.44 55.08
C THR A 13 14.00 -19.32 54.55
N VAL A 14 14.72 -18.17 54.47
CA VAL A 14 14.73 -16.91 55.26
C VAL A 14 15.83 -15.90 54.74
N PHE A 15 15.62 -14.60 55.00
CA PHE A 15 16.55 -13.44 55.16
C PHE A 15 17.38 -12.88 53.98
N GLY A 16 17.66 -11.57 53.90
CA GLY A 16 17.36 -10.44 54.79
C GLY A 16 18.28 -9.23 54.48
N GLY A 17 18.03 -8.05 55.07
CA GLY A 17 19.03 -6.97 55.15
C GLY A 17 18.48 -5.54 55.06
N VAL A 18 18.44 -4.85 56.20
CA VAL A 18 18.02 -3.46 56.45
C VAL A 18 19.25 -2.61 56.77
N GLY A 19 19.24 -1.31 56.45
CA GLY A 19 19.99 -0.29 57.19
C GLY A 19 19.96 1.08 56.51
N ARG A 20 20.10 2.24 57.18
CA ARG A 20 19.82 2.72 58.54
C ARG A 20 19.91 4.25 58.42
N TRP A 21 19.05 5.01 59.08
CA TRP A 21 19.09 6.48 59.12
C TRP A 21 20.05 6.99 60.20
N THR A 22 20.70 8.14 59.95
CA THR A 22 21.28 9.01 60.99
C THR A 22 21.12 10.50 60.63
N ARG A 23 20.67 11.27 61.62
CA ARG A 23 20.70 12.75 61.73
C ARG A 23 21.75 13.11 62.79
N VAL A 24 22.35 14.30 62.70
CA VAL A 24 22.57 15.33 63.77
C VAL A 24 23.49 16.46 63.22
N ALA A 25 23.19 17.71 63.58
CA ALA A 25 23.84 19.00 63.23
C ALA A 25 24.73 19.52 64.41
N PRO A 26 25.04 20.83 64.64
CA PRO A 26 25.32 22.03 63.80
C PRO A 26 26.63 22.79 64.23
N GLY A 27 27.00 23.93 63.59
CA GLY A 27 27.99 24.86 64.17
C GLY A 27 28.58 26.02 63.32
N GLN A 28 27.97 27.21 63.44
CA GLN A 28 28.51 28.60 63.54
C GLN A 28 29.23 29.38 62.39
N LEU A 29 28.82 30.66 62.31
CA LEU A 29 29.11 31.87 61.48
C LEU A 29 30.43 32.60 61.89
N PRO A 30 30.99 33.65 61.20
CA PRO A 30 30.29 34.91 60.81
C PRO A 30 30.77 35.82 59.62
N TRP A 31 29.77 36.53 59.03
CA TRP A 31 29.64 37.97 58.66
C TRP A 31 30.63 38.73 57.74
N HIS A 32 30.16 39.24 56.58
CA HIS A 32 29.87 40.67 56.26
C HIS A 32 29.45 40.87 54.77
N ALA A 33 28.60 41.87 54.50
CA ALA A 33 27.85 42.16 53.24
C ALA A 33 28.09 43.65 52.79
N PRO A 34 27.36 44.27 51.82
CA PRO A 34 27.05 44.01 50.39
C PRO A 34 27.33 45.30 49.52
N PRO A 35 26.57 45.68 48.46
CA PRO A 35 26.27 45.05 47.16
C PRO A 35 26.71 45.91 45.94
N ARG A 36 26.77 45.32 44.73
CA ARG A 36 26.46 46.03 43.47
C ARG A 36 25.66 45.13 42.53
N LEU A 37 24.55 45.70 42.04
CA LEU A 37 23.60 45.12 41.09
C LEU A 37 24.24 44.90 39.71
N LEU A 38 23.97 43.76 39.08
CA LEU A 38 23.29 43.65 37.78
C LEU A 38 23.25 42.19 37.29
N SER A 39 22.08 41.79 36.80
CA SER A 39 21.83 40.78 35.76
C SER A 39 22.14 39.30 36.08
N ALA A 40 21.09 38.53 36.39
CA ALA A 40 20.67 37.35 35.60
C ALA A 40 19.52 36.63 36.34
N SER A 41 18.41 36.39 35.64
CA SER A 41 17.31 35.56 36.13
C SER A 41 17.67 34.08 35.95
N CYS A 42 17.87 33.35 37.05
CA CYS A 42 17.90 31.88 37.13
C CYS A 42 16.49 31.37 37.45
N ALA A 43 15.93 30.45 36.65
CA ALA A 43 15.75 29.01 36.95
C ALA A 43 14.24 28.72 36.87
N ASP A 44 13.71 27.58 36.43
CA ASP A 44 14.20 26.25 36.72
C ASP A 44 13.74 25.18 35.71
N LEU A 45 14.49 24.08 35.71
CA LEU A 45 14.33 22.91 34.86
C LEU A 45 13.08 22.07 35.19
N SER A 46 12.42 21.57 34.14
CA SER A 46 11.96 20.18 34.15
C SER A 46 12.33 19.50 32.81
N LYS A 47 13.23 18.52 32.92
CA LYS A 47 13.70 17.68 31.81
C LYS A 47 12.61 16.67 31.46
N HIS A 48 11.98 16.81 30.32
CA HIS A 48 11.41 15.67 29.60
C HIS A 48 12.36 15.31 28.45
N GLN A 49 13.10 14.22 28.64
CA GLN A 49 13.83 13.56 27.56
C GLN A 49 12.80 12.90 26.64
N GLU A 50 12.58 13.49 25.47
CA GLU A 50 11.96 12.78 24.35
C GLU A 50 12.95 11.74 23.81
N PRO A 51 12.54 10.49 23.57
CA PRO A 51 13.40 9.50 22.91
C PRO A 51 13.72 9.99 21.48
N PRO A 52 14.88 9.64 20.91
CA PRO A 52 15.29 10.16 19.61
C PRO A 52 14.37 9.61 18.52
N GLY A 53 13.36 10.41 18.18
CA GLY A 53 12.46 10.15 17.07
C GLY A 53 13.26 10.07 15.79
N LYS A 54 13.25 8.91 15.14
CA LYS A 54 13.78 8.74 13.78
C LYS A 54 13.20 9.85 12.92
N LYS A 55 14.08 10.69 12.34
CA LYS A 55 13.71 11.75 11.39
C LYS A 55 12.69 11.19 10.39
N PRO A 56 11.52 11.81 10.18
CA PRO A 56 10.62 11.38 9.13
C PRO A 56 11.39 11.49 7.82
N LEU A 57 11.60 10.34 7.17
CA LEU A 57 12.27 10.28 5.88
C LEU A 57 11.51 11.22 4.94
N SER A 58 12.23 12.22 4.40
CA SER A 58 11.72 13.15 3.39
C SER A 58 10.85 12.42 2.38
N GLU A 59 9.64 12.93 2.15
CA GLU A 59 8.63 12.44 1.20
C GLU A 59 9.21 12.10 -0.19
N LYS A 60 10.30 12.79 -0.58
CA LYS A 60 11.01 12.56 -1.85
C LYS A 60 11.73 11.20 -1.93
N LYS A 61 12.02 10.52 -0.82
CA LYS A 61 12.75 9.24 -0.78
C LYS A 61 11.86 8.00 -0.89
N LEU A 62 10.53 8.16 -0.75
CA LEU A 62 9.54 7.06 -0.86
C LEU A 62 9.26 6.59 -2.30
N LYS A 63 9.78 7.29 -3.31
CA LYS A 63 9.55 7.01 -4.75
C LYS A 63 10.28 5.77 -5.33
N ARG A 64 10.86 4.88 -4.52
CA ARG A 64 11.78 3.84 -5.04
C ARG A 64 11.44 2.38 -4.73
N HIS A 65 10.37 2.10 -4.00
CA HIS A 65 10.00 0.71 -3.69
C HIS A 65 8.56 0.43 -4.11
N PHE A 66 8.38 -0.71 -4.78
CA PHE A 66 7.08 -1.33 -4.99
C PHE A 66 6.51 -1.67 -3.61
N VAL A 67 5.31 -1.16 -3.33
CA VAL A 67 4.58 -1.41 -2.09
C VAL A 67 3.25 -2.04 -2.44
N ASP A 68 3.00 -3.22 -1.86
CA ASP A 68 1.83 -4.06 -2.18
C ASP A 68 0.79 -4.07 -1.08
N HIS A 69 1.16 -3.60 0.10
CA HIS A 69 0.28 -3.42 1.24
C HIS A 69 0.46 -2.01 1.81
N ARG A 70 -0.64 -1.33 2.10
CA ARG A 70 -0.61 0.01 2.70
C ARG A 70 -1.76 0.19 3.65
N ARG A 71 -1.46 0.54 4.89
CA ARG A 71 -2.46 1.05 5.83
C ARG A 71 -2.70 2.53 5.55
N VAL A 72 -3.95 2.92 5.38
CA VAL A 72 -4.36 4.29 5.08
C VAL A 72 -5.49 4.71 6.01
N LEU A 73 -5.33 5.88 6.64
CA LEU A 73 -6.39 6.56 7.38
C LEU A 73 -7.09 7.53 6.44
N ILE A 74 -8.38 7.36 6.23
CA ILE A 74 -9.18 8.20 5.34
C ILE A 74 -10.26 8.89 6.15
N ARG A 75 -10.28 10.22 6.09
CA ARG A 75 -11.31 11.05 6.72
C ARG A 75 -12.05 11.87 5.67
N GLY A 76 -13.37 11.82 5.68
CA GLY A 76 -14.23 12.67 4.86
C GLY A 76 -14.12 14.14 5.27
N GLY A 77 -14.49 15.04 4.36
CA GLY A 77 -14.64 16.45 4.71
C GLY A 77 -15.71 16.63 5.79
N CYS A 78 -15.48 17.51 6.75
CA CYS A 78 -16.55 17.99 7.64
C CYS A 78 -17.52 18.88 6.85
N GLY A 79 -18.80 18.83 7.20
CA GLY A 79 -19.78 19.81 6.74
C GLY A 79 -19.50 21.19 7.32
N GLY A 80 -19.87 22.24 6.60
CA GLY A 80 -19.81 23.60 7.11
C GLY A 80 -20.94 23.89 8.09
N ASP A 81 -20.74 24.86 8.97
CA ASP A 81 -21.74 25.24 9.96
C ASP A 81 -22.88 26.05 9.35
N GLY A 82 -24.11 25.81 9.83
CA GLY A 82 -25.23 26.71 9.58
C GLY A 82 -25.06 27.98 10.41
N VAL A 83 -25.41 29.13 9.84
CA VAL A 83 -25.25 30.41 10.53
C VAL A 83 -26.60 30.92 11.02
N SER A 84 -26.60 31.53 12.20
CA SER A 84 -27.75 32.28 12.73
C SER A 84 -27.52 33.77 12.46
N CYS A 85 -28.28 34.33 11.52
CA CYS A 85 -28.23 35.75 11.18
C CYS A 85 -29.66 36.27 10.92
N PHE A 86 -29.82 37.58 11.10
CA PHE A 86 -31.05 38.29 10.80
C PHE A 86 -30.76 39.38 9.77
N HIS A 87 -31.70 39.54 8.84
CA HIS A 87 -31.62 40.57 7.84
C HIS A 87 -31.66 41.95 8.50
N SER A 88 -30.82 42.87 8.03
CA SER A 88 -30.81 44.24 8.52
C SER A 88 -30.98 45.20 7.36
N GLU A 89 -32.05 46.00 7.40
CA GLU A 89 -32.35 47.04 6.42
C GLU A 89 -32.49 48.39 7.16
N PRO A 90 -31.96 49.48 6.60
CA PRO A 90 -32.21 50.81 7.14
C PRO A 90 -33.72 51.07 7.27
N ARG A 91 -34.15 51.57 8.42
CA ARG A 91 -35.57 51.87 8.76
C ARG A 91 -36.49 50.65 8.93
N LYS A 92 -35.92 49.46 9.14
CA LYS A 92 -36.66 48.25 9.51
C LYS A 92 -36.10 47.70 10.81
N GLU A 93 -36.87 47.82 11.89
CA GLU A 93 -36.44 47.44 13.24
C GLU A 93 -36.26 45.92 13.40
N PHE A 94 -37.11 45.11 12.77
CA PHE A 94 -37.04 43.64 12.84
C PHE A 94 -37.00 43.03 11.44
N GLY A 95 -35.84 42.49 11.08
CA GLY A 95 -35.69 41.66 9.89
C GLY A 95 -35.90 40.17 10.19
N GLY A 96 -36.40 39.44 9.18
CA GLY A 96 -36.53 37.99 9.28
C GLY A 96 -35.18 37.27 9.30
N PRO A 97 -35.15 35.97 9.63
CA PRO A 97 -33.93 35.17 9.61
C PRO A 97 -33.34 35.08 8.19
N ASP A 98 -32.04 35.34 8.08
CA ASP A 98 -31.30 35.34 6.81
C ASP A 98 -30.01 34.50 6.85
N GLY A 99 -29.83 33.67 7.88
CA GLY A 99 -28.71 32.75 7.99
C GLY A 99 -28.84 31.58 7.02
N GLY A 100 -27.83 31.39 6.17
CA GLY A 100 -27.75 30.27 5.24
C GLY A 100 -27.28 28.95 5.87
N ASP A 101 -27.55 27.87 5.16
CA ASP A 101 -27.07 26.52 5.49
C ASP A 101 -25.58 26.38 5.16
N GLY A 102 -24.86 25.57 5.92
CA GLY A 102 -23.50 25.14 5.59
C GLY A 102 -23.48 24.14 4.44
N GLY A 103 -22.38 24.11 3.69
CA GLY A 103 -22.19 23.15 2.61
C GLY A 103 -21.77 21.77 3.11
N ASP A 104 -22.10 20.72 2.37
CA ASP A 104 -21.68 19.35 2.71
C ASP A 104 -20.17 19.16 2.56
N GLY A 105 -19.60 18.25 3.35
CA GLY A 105 -18.21 17.85 3.23
C GLY A 105 -17.97 16.96 2.00
N GLY A 106 -16.80 17.11 1.39
CA GLY A 106 -16.37 16.31 0.25
C GLY A 106 -16.13 14.85 0.60
N HIS A 107 -16.63 13.96 -0.26
CA HIS A 107 -16.39 12.52 -0.14
C HIS A 107 -14.96 12.15 -0.56
N VAL A 108 -14.45 11.04 -0.01
CA VAL A 108 -13.17 10.46 -0.44
C VAL A 108 -13.44 9.13 -1.12
N ILE A 109 -13.01 9.00 -2.37
CA ILE A 109 -13.30 7.86 -3.24
C ILE A 109 -11.98 7.21 -3.66
N LEU A 110 -11.87 5.90 -3.46
CA LEU A 110 -10.79 5.09 -4.05
C LEU A 110 -11.19 4.75 -5.49
N LYS A 111 -10.31 5.02 -6.45
CA LYS A 111 -10.54 4.77 -7.87
C LYS A 111 -9.44 3.90 -8.46
N ALA A 112 -9.83 2.79 -9.07
CA ALA A 112 -8.91 1.90 -9.78
C ALA A 112 -8.41 2.56 -11.07
N ASP A 113 -7.10 2.74 -11.20
CA ASP A 113 -6.45 3.33 -12.36
C ASP A 113 -5.39 2.37 -12.92
N GLN A 114 -5.44 2.09 -14.23
CA GLN A 114 -4.51 1.20 -14.92
C GLN A 114 -3.08 1.76 -14.99
N GLN A 115 -2.94 3.09 -14.90
CA GLN A 115 -1.65 3.78 -14.93
C GLN A 115 -0.90 3.60 -13.60
N VAL A 116 -1.63 3.40 -12.49
CA VAL A 116 -1.04 3.21 -11.17
C VAL A 116 -0.69 1.74 -10.99
N LYS A 117 0.59 1.43 -10.80
CA LYS A 117 1.09 0.05 -10.71
C LYS A 117 1.42 -0.43 -9.31
N SER A 118 1.54 0.49 -8.35
CA SER A 118 1.94 0.18 -6.97
C SER A 118 1.19 1.08 -5.99
N LEU A 119 1.01 0.63 -4.74
CA LEU A 119 0.44 1.43 -3.66
C LEU A 119 1.46 2.41 -3.05
N SER A 120 2.67 2.53 -3.62
CA SER A 120 3.70 3.47 -3.16
C SER A 120 3.29 4.93 -3.29
N SER A 121 2.42 5.26 -4.25
CA SER A 121 1.83 6.60 -4.39
C SER A 121 0.75 6.92 -3.35
N VAL A 122 0.28 5.92 -2.60
CA VAL A 122 -0.78 6.09 -1.61
C VAL A 122 -0.18 6.57 -0.29
N LEU A 123 -0.58 7.75 0.14
CA LEU A 123 -0.19 8.37 1.41
C LEU A 123 -0.82 7.59 2.59
N SER A 124 -0.25 7.75 3.78
CA SER A 124 -0.77 7.11 5.00
C SER A 124 -2.05 7.76 5.52
N ARG A 125 -2.31 9.03 5.16
CA ARG A 125 -3.47 9.79 5.60
C ARG A 125 -4.04 10.62 4.46
N TYR A 126 -5.37 10.63 4.34
CA TYR A 126 -6.11 11.51 3.44
C TYR A 126 -7.22 12.23 4.19
N GLN A 127 -7.45 13.48 3.80
CA GLN A 127 -8.51 14.34 4.33
C GLN A 127 -9.32 14.89 3.16
N GLY A 128 -10.63 14.63 3.17
CA GLY A 128 -11.58 15.21 2.22
C GLY A 128 -11.74 16.72 2.46
N PHE A 129 -12.11 17.44 1.39
CA PHE A 129 -12.29 18.89 1.44
C PHE A 129 -13.52 19.25 2.29
N HIS A 130 -13.38 20.20 3.20
CA HIS A 130 -14.46 20.67 4.06
C HIS A 130 -15.51 21.46 3.27
N GLY A 131 -16.77 21.38 3.71
CA GLY A 131 -17.81 22.30 3.29
C GLY A 131 -17.59 23.69 3.91
N GLN A 132 -18.02 24.74 3.21
CA GLN A 132 -17.97 26.10 3.72
C GLN A 132 -19.16 26.38 4.63
N ALA A 133 -18.98 27.23 5.63
CA ALA A 133 -20.08 27.70 6.47
C ALA A 133 -21.11 28.50 5.65
N GLY A 134 -22.34 28.54 6.15
CA GLY A 134 -23.36 29.44 5.65
C GLY A 134 -22.97 30.92 5.83
N GLY A 135 -23.67 31.80 5.14
CA GLY A 135 -23.46 33.24 5.18
C GLY A 135 -24.76 34.00 5.46
N ARG A 136 -24.62 35.32 5.55
CA ARG A 136 -25.75 36.26 5.62
C ARG A 136 -26.51 36.29 4.29
N LYS A 137 -27.67 36.95 4.26
CA LYS A 137 -28.48 37.17 3.06
C LYS A 137 -28.89 35.86 2.37
N ASN A 138 -29.19 34.82 3.16
CA ASN A 138 -29.56 33.49 2.69
C ASN A 138 -28.48 32.81 1.83
N CYS A 139 -27.20 33.14 2.05
CA CYS A 139 -26.10 32.54 1.29
C CYS A 139 -25.76 31.16 1.87
N SER A 140 -26.06 30.09 1.15
CA SER A 140 -25.59 28.75 1.54
C SER A 140 -24.11 28.56 1.25
N GLY A 141 -23.43 27.82 2.12
CA GLY A 141 -22.03 27.46 1.97
C GLY A 141 -21.79 26.49 0.82
N ARG A 142 -20.66 26.62 0.13
CA ARG A 142 -20.27 25.70 -0.94
C ARG A 142 -19.89 24.32 -0.38
N GLY A 143 -20.35 23.26 -1.03
CA GLY A 143 -19.93 21.90 -0.71
C GLY A 143 -18.45 21.64 -1.01
N GLY A 144 -17.82 20.79 -0.21
CA GLY A 144 -16.44 20.34 -0.39
C GLY A 144 -16.28 19.49 -1.65
N ALA A 145 -15.18 19.66 -2.37
CA ALA A 145 -14.88 18.86 -3.55
C ALA A 145 -14.65 17.38 -3.21
N VAL A 146 -14.97 16.48 -4.13
CA VAL A 146 -14.67 15.04 -3.99
C VAL A 146 -13.17 14.81 -4.19
N LEU A 147 -12.56 14.05 -3.28
CA LEU A 147 -11.16 13.64 -3.38
C LEU A 147 -11.06 12.22 -3.95
N TYR A 148 -10.45 12.09 -5.12
CA TYR A 148 -10.16 10.79 -5.73
C TYR A 148 -8.75 10.31 -5.38
N ILE A 149 -8.66 9.17 -4.71
CA ILE A 149 -7.40 8.47 -4.43
C ILE A 149 -7.24 7.37 -5.49
N ARG A 150 -6.26 7.54 -6.36
CA ARG A 150 -5.97 6.55 -7.41
C ARG A 150 -5.20 5.38 -6.83
N VAL A 151 -5.71 4.17 -7.05
CA VAL A 151 -5.09 2.92 -6.64
C VAL A 151 -4.93 1.99 -7.84
N PRO A 152 -3.97 1.07 -7.83
CA PRO A 152 -3.84 0.06 -8.88
C PRO A 152 -5.08 -0.79 -9.05
N VAL A 153 -5.32 -1.26 -10.28
CA VAL A 153 -6.33 -2.28 -10.57
C VAL A 153 -5.95 -3.60 -9.87
N GLY A 154 -6.92 -4.25 -9.23
CA GLY A 154 -6.70 -5.45 -8.41
C GLY A 154 -6.37 -5.13 -6.95
N THR A 155 -6.67 -3.93 -6.47
CA THR A 155 -6.54 -3.56 -5.06
C THR A 155 -7.73 -4.08 -4.27
N LEU A 156 -7.48 -4.91 -3.27
CA LEU A 156 -8.40 -5.28 -2.20
C LEU A 156 -8.38 -4.19 -1.13
N VAL A 157 -9.56 -3.71 -0.77
CA VAL A 157 -9.76 -2.78 0.33
C VAL A 157 -10.28 -3.57 1.53
N LYS A 158 -9.51 -3.60 2.61
CA LYS A 158 -9.89 -4.26 3.86
C LYS A 158 -10.08 -3.26 4.98
N GLU A 159 -11.05 -3.52 5.85
CA GLU A 159 -11.21 -2.82 7.13
C GLU A 159 -11.02 -3.86 8.23
N GLY A 160 -9.93 -3.76 8.98
CA GLY A 160 -9.51 -4.85 9.86
C GLY A 160 -9.20 -6.13 9.06
N SER A 161 -9.93 -7.21 9.34
CA SER A 161 -9.81 -8.51 8.65
C SER A 161 -10.79 -8.71 7.50
N GLU A 162 -11.81 -7.86 7.38
CA GLU A 162 -12.88 -8.02 6.39
C GLU A 162 -12.56 -7.28 5.10
N VAL A 163 -12.86 -7.91 3.95
CA VAL A 163 -12.72 -7.29 2.63
C VAL A 163 -14.01 -6.52 2.34
N VAL A 164 -13.91 -5.19 2.32
CA VAL A 164 -15.07 -4.31 2.09
C VAL A 164 -15.27 -3.95 0.62
N ALA A 165 -14.20 -4.01 -0.18
CA ALA A 165 -14.28 -3.76 -1.61
C ALA A 165 -13.15 -4.43 -2.38
N ASP A 166 -13.44 -4.74 -3.64
CA ASP A 166 -12.49 -5.31 -4.59
C ASP A 166 -12.44 -4.46 -5.86
N LEU A 167 -11.34 -3.73 -6.03
CA LEU A 167 -11.14 -2.80 -7.14
C LEU A 167 -10.45 -3.49 -8.32
N SER A 168 -10.99 -4.63 -8.74
CA SER A 168 -10.44 -5.49 -9.80
C SER A 168 -10.70 -4.98 -11.22
N CYS A 169 -11.66 -4.08 -11.43
CA CYS A 169 -11.97 -3.52 -12.75
C CYS A 169 -11.35 -2.12 -12.93
N PRO A 170 -10.81 -1.79 -14.11
CA PRO A 170 -10.41 -0.42 -14.45
C PRO A 170 -11.55 0.57 -14.24
N GLY A 171 -11.28 1.68 -13.55
CA GLY A 171 -12.29 2.70 -13.27
C GLY A 171 -13.30 2.33 -12.18
N ALA A 172 -13.18 1.17 -11.54
CA ALA A 172 -13.98 0.84 -10.36
C ALA A 172 -13.76 1.89 -9.25
N GLU A 173 -14.85 2.31 -8.62
CA GLU A 173 -14.86 3.33 -7.57
C GLU A 173 -15.47 2.77 -6.30
N TYR A 174 -14.88 3.12 -5.15
CA TYR A 174 -15.39 2.79 -3.83
C TYR A 174 -15.36 4.01 -2.94
N VAL A 175 -16.51 4.38 -2.36
CA VAL A 175 -16.61 5.51 -1.42
C VAL A 175 -15.99 5.09 -0.09
N ALA A 176 -14.73 5.47 0.11
CA ALA A 176 -13.95 5.08 1.26
C ALA A 176 -14.39 5.82 2.53
N ALA A 177 -14.69 7.11 2.41
CA ALA A 177 -15.24 7.90 3.51
C ALA A 177 -16.27 8.92 3.00
N ARG A 178 -17.45 8.93 3.63
CA ARG A 178 -18.48 9.94 3.36
C ARG A 178 -18.12 11.25 4.06
N GLY A 179 -18.43 12.35 3.39
CA GLY A 179 -18.35 13.69 3.98
C GLY A 179 -19.51 13.92 4.94
N GLY A 180 -19.31 14.81 5.90
CA GLY A 180 -20.33 15.20 6.86
C GLY A 180 -21.37 16.12 6.22
N ALA A 181 -22.61 16.01 6.68
CA ALA A 181 -23.69 16.89 6.23
C ALA A 181 -23.46 18.34 6.71
N GLY A 182 -23.81 19.30 5.87
CA GLY A 182 -23.82 20.72 6.21
C GLY A 182 -24.85 21.05 7.30
N GLY A 183 -24.46 21.95 8.20
CA GLY A 183 -25.31 22.45 9.27
C GLY A 183 -26.44 23.33 8.73
N LYS A 184 -27.59 23.30 9.40
CA LYS A 184 -28.77 24.11 9.06
C LYS A 184 -28.69 25.49 9.69
N GLY A 185 -28.87 26.53 8.86
CA GLY A 185 -28.96 27.91 9.30
C GLY A 185 -30.29 28.19 10.01
N ASN A 186 -30.41 29.36 10.64
CA ASN A 186 -31.62 29.68 11.39
C ASN A 186 -32.87 29.78 10.53
N ARG A 187 -32.73 30.14 9.26
CA ARG A 187 -33.84 30.18 8.31
C ARG A 187 -34.51 28.82 8.09
N PHE A 188 -33.76 27.71 8.19
CA PHE A 188 -34.30 26.36 8.07
C PHE A 188 -35.32 26.04 9.17
N PHE A 189 -35.16 26.63 10.36
CA PHE A 189 -36.03 26.43 11.52
C PHE A 189 -37.20 27.43 11.58
N LEU A 190 -37.43 28.19 10.52
CA LEU A 190 -38.55 29.14 10.46
C LEU A 190 -39.88 28.36 10.45
N ALA A 191 -40.71 28.60 11.46
CA ALA A 191 -42.01 27.97 11.60
C ALA A 191 -43.10 29.01 11.92
N ASN A 192 -44.37 28.62 11.87
CA ASN A 192 -45.48 29.55 12.07
C ASN A 192 -45.56 30.07 13.51
N ASP A 193 -45.19 29.21 14.47
CA ASP A 193 -45.07 29.46 15.90
C ASP A 193 -43.78 30.21 16.26
N ASN A 194 -42.68 29.99 15.54
CA ASN A 194 -41.42 30.71 15.73
C ASN A 194 -40.94 31.43 14.45
N ARG A 195 -41.27 32.73 14.36
CA ARG A 195 -40.92 33.60 13.22
C ARG A 195 -39.49 34.14 13.24
N ALA A 196 -38.79 34.04 14.37
CA ALA A 196 -37.43 34.55 14.55
C ALA A 196 -36.53 33.50 15.23
N PRO A 197 -36.34 32.32 14.61
CA PRO A 197 -35.48 31.28 15.15
C PRO A 197 -34.04 31.81 15.28
N VAL A 198 -33.44 31.55 16.44
CA VAL A 198 -32.01 31.77 16.70
C VAL A 198 -31.20 30.48 16.57
N THR A 199 -31.89 29.34 16.49
CA THR A 199 -31.32 28.00 16.43
C THR A 199 -30.59 27.79 15.11
N CYS A 200 -29.35 27.32 15.17
CA CYS A 200 -28.61 26.80 14.03
C CYS A 200 -27.96 25.48 14.44
N THR A 201 -27.63 24.63 13.46
CA THR A 201 -26.93 23.37 13.72
C THR A 201 -25.52 23.43 13.14
N PRO A 202 -24.52 22.88 13.85
CA PRO A 202 -23.16 22.77 13.32
C PRO A 202 -23.11 21.74 12.21
N GLY A 203 -22.08 21.85 11.36
CA GLY A 203 -21.77 20.84 10.37
C GLY A 203 -21.37 19.52 11.02
N GLN A 204 -21.80 18.40 10.43
CA GLN A 204 -21.43 17.09 10.93
C GLN A 204 -19.98 16.76 10.58
N PRO A 205 -19.25 16.02 11.44
CA PRO A 205 -17.92 15.55 11.09
C PRO A 205 -18.00 14.53 9.95
N GLY A 206 -16.99 14.56 9.07
CA GLY A 206 -16.83 13.53 8.05
C GLY A 206 -16.48 12.17 8.66
N GLN A 207 -16.87 11.09 7.98
CA GLN A 207 -16.58 9.74 8.41
C GLN A 207 -15.07 9.49 8.44
N GLU A 208 -14.56 8.83 9.47
CA GLU A 208 -13.16 8.44 9.59
C GLU A 208 -13.07 6.91 9.58
N ARG A 209 -12.25 6.35 8.69
CA ARG A 209 -12.04 4.91 8.55
C ARG A 209 -10.58 4.59 8.29
N VAL A 210 -10.14 3.42 8.76
CA VAL A 210 -8.79 2.90 8.54
C VAL A 210 -8.88 1.69 7.63
N PHE A 211 -8.26 1.78 6.47
CA PHE A 211 -8.21 0.67 5.52
C PHE A 211 -6.81 0.08 5.41
N PHE A 212 -6.77 -1.22 5.13
CA PHE A 212 -5.60 -1.95 4.66
C PHE A 212 -5.81 -2.25 3.18
N LEU A 213 -5.05 -1.57 2.34
CA LEU A 213 -5.04 -1.80 0.89
C LEU A 213 -4.04 -2.88 0.57
N GLU A 214 -4.45 -3.88 -0.18
CA GLU A 214 -3.60 -4.99 -0.61
C GLU A 214 -3.76 -5.25 -2.11
N LEU A 215 -2.66 -5.35 -2.83
CA LEU A 215 -2.67 -5.75 -4.25
C LEU A 215 -2.80 -7.27 -4.38
N LYS A 216 -3.77 -7.76 -5.18
CA LYS A 216 -3.92 -9.20 -5.46
C LYS A 216 -2.77 -9.78 -6.29
N THR A 217 -2.18 -8.98 -7.17
CA THR A 217 -1.15 -9.43 -8.12
C THR A 217 0.24 -9.09 -7.60
N VAL A 218 1.09 -10.12 -7.49
CA VAL A 218 2.49 -10.03 -7.04
C VAL A 218 3.37 -9.30 -8.06
N ALA A 219 3.12 -9.54 -9.35
CA ALA A 219 3.86 -8.95 -10.45
C ALA A 219 3.07 -9.07 -11.76
N HIS A 220 3.45 -8.28 -12.77
CA HIS A 220 2.89 -8.44 -14.11
C HIS A 220 3.49 -9.67 -14.78
N ALA A 221 4.79 -9.89 -14.58
CA ALA A 221 5.54 -10.99 -15.17
C ALA A 221 6.16 -11.89 -14.11
N GLY A 222 6.11 -13.21 -14.31
CA GLY A 222 6.79 -14.20 -13.47
C GLY A 222 7.91 -14.89 -14.22
N MET A 223 9.13 -14.89 -13.67
CA MET A 223 10.26 -15.63 -14.23
C MET A 223 10.22 -17.08 -13.75
N VAL A 224 10.16 -18.01 -14.70
CA VAL A 224 10.03 -19.44 -14.47
C VAL A 224 11.21 -20.15 -15.11
N GLY A 225 11.89 -21.02 -14.37
CA GLY A 225 13.06 -21.73 -14.88
C GLY A 225 13.72 -22.56 -13.81
N PHE A 226 14.59 -23.48 -14.21
CA PHE A 226 15.34 -24.34 -13.29
C PHE A 226 16.24 -23.54 -12.34
N PRO A 227 16.66 -24.14 -11.20
CA PRO A 227 17.76 -23.60 -10.42
C PRO A 227 18.97 -23.29 -11.32
N ASN A 228 19.73 -22.25 -11.00
CA ASN A 228 20.94 -21.84 -11.74
C ASN A 228 20.76 -21.38 -13.20
N ALA A 229 19.54 -21.34 -13.74
CA ALA A 229 19.26 -20.71 -15.05
C ALA A 229 19.55 -19.20 -15.10
N GLY A 230 19.92 -18.59 -13.96
CA GLY A 230 20.30 -17.18 -13.86
C GLY A 230 19.13 -16.21 -13.70
N LYS A 231 17.95 -16.67 -13.23
CA LYS A 231 16.76 -15.82 -13.02
C LYS A 231 17.02 -14.60 -12.14
N SER A 232 17.62 -14.79 -10.96
CA SER A 232 17.91 -13.68 -10.03
C SER A 232 18.93 -12.70 -10.60
N SER A 233 19.93 -13.20 -11.34
CA SER A 233 20.91 -12.35 -12.05
C SER A 233 20.24 -11.55 -13.16
N LEU A 234 19.37 -12.19 -13.94
CA LEU A 234 18.59 -11.54 -14.98
C LEU A 234 17.65 -10.49 -14.40
N LEU A 235 16.96 -10.78 -13.29
CA LEU A 235 16.12 -9.80 -12.61
C LEU A 235 16.91 -8.55 -12.17
N ARG A 236 18.14 -8.74 -11.68
CA ARG A 236 19.03 -7.62 -11.32
C ARG A 236 19.49 -6.83 -12.54
N ALA A 237 19.74 -7.50 -13.67
CA ALA A 237 20.16 -6.86 -14.92
C ALA A 237 19.04 -6.01 -15.55
N ILE A 238 17.78 -6.48 -15.49
CA ILE A 238 16.63 -5.77 -16.09
C ILE A 238 15.99 -4.75 -15.14
N SER A 239 16.19 -4.88 -13.84
CA SER A 239 15.55 -4.02 -12.84
C SER A 239 16.35 -2.73 -12.64
N ASN A 240 15.69 -1.59 -12.85
CA ASN A 240 16.28 -0.26 -12.63
C ASN A 240 16.50 0.08 -11.15
N ALA A 241 15.95 -0.74 -10.24
CA ALA A 241 16.15 -0.65 -8.80
C ALA A 241 16.66 -1.98 -8.26
N ARG A 242 17.30 -1.96 -7.08
CA ARG A 242 17.61 -3.23 -6.38
C ARG A 242 16.32 -4.01 -6.14
N PRO A 243 16.22 -5.27 -6.61
CA PRO A 243 15.04 -6.10 -6.38
C PRO A 243 14.69 -6.14 -4.89
N ALA A 244 13.42 -5.90 -4.58
CA ALA A 244 12.93 -5.92 -3.20
C ALA A 244 12.42 -7.32 -2.86
N VAL A 245 12.68 -7.76 -1.64
CA VAL A 245 12.12 -9.01 -1.11
C VAL A 245 10.68 -8.76 -0.72
N ALA A 246 9.73 -9.40 -1.39
CA ALA A 246 8.32 -9.27 -1.08
C ALA A 246 7.90 -10.38 -0.11
N SER A 247 7.46 -10.00 1.10
CA SER A 247 6.97 -10.93 2.11
C SER A 247 5.44 -10.95 2.12
N TYR A 248 4.85 -12.00 1.57
CA TYR A 248 3.41 -12.21 1.55
C TYR A 248 2.99 -13.19 2.66
N PRO A 249 1.84 -12.97 3.32
CA PRO A 249 1.42 -13.79 4.48
C PRO A 249 1.09 -15.26 4.13
N PHE A 250 1.00 -15.60 2.85
CA PHE A 250 0.64 -16.95 2.37
C PHE A 250 1.82 -17.71 1.74
N THR A 251 3.04 -17.16 1.84
CA THR A 251 4.19 -17.61 1.04
C THR A 251 5.33 -18.00 1.97
N THR A 252 5.77 -19.25 1.92
CA THR A 252 6.89 -19.75 2.74
C THR A 252 8.25 -19.23 2.27
N LEU A 253 8.38 -18.92 0.98
CA LEU A 253 9.55 -18.23 0.42
C LEU A 253 9.15 -16.86 -0.12
N LYS A 254 10.00 -15.88 0.13
CA LYS A 254 9.78 -14.49 -0.30
C LYS A 254 10.30 -14.32 -1.73
N PRO A 255 9.45 -14.13 -2.75
CA PRO A 255 9.92 -13.86 -4.10
C PRO A 255 10.63 -12.50 -4.16
N HIS A 256 11.60 -12.38 -5.06
CA HIS A 256 12.23 -11.09 -5.36
C HIS A 256 11.44 -10.40 -6.46
N VAL A 257 11.01 -9.16 -6.24
CA VAL A 257 10.29 -8.38 -7.25
C VAL A 257 11.16 -7.19 -7.67
N GLY A 258 11.36 -7.07 -8.97
CA GLY A 258 12.08 -5.96 -9.62
C GLY A 258 11.13 -5.09 -10.43
N ILE A 259 11.40 -3.79 -10.48
CA ILE A 259 10.67 -2.85 -11.35
C ILE A 259 11.55 -2.59 -12.57
N VAL A 260 11.05 -3.03 -13.72
CA VAL A 260 11.63 -2.73 -15.03
C VAL A 260 10.97 -1.46 -15.55
N ARG A 261 11.77 -0.47 -15.99
CA ARG A 261 11.22 0.72 -16.67
C ARG A 261 11.51 0.58 -18.15
N CYS A 262 10.49 0.78 -18.97
CA CYS A 262 10.62 0.94 -20.40
C CYS A 262 10.70 2.44 -20.76
N ASP A 263 11.24 2.75 -21.94
CA ASP A 263 11.56 4.12 -22.36
C ASP A 263 10.35 5.08 -22.34
N ASP A 264 9.12 4.57 -22.51
CA ASP A 264 7.88 5.35 -22.47
C ASP A 264 7.37 5.67 -21.04
N HIS A 265 8.25 5.69 -20.04
CA HIS A 265 7.90 5.78 -18.61
C HIS A 265 7.01 4.65 -18.06
N GLN A 266 6.77 3.59 -18.84
CA GLN A 266 6.02 2.42 -18.39
C GLN A 266 6.84 1.61 -17.38
N GLN A 267 6.20 1.19 -16.30
CA GLN A 267 6.82 0.38 -15.24
C GLN A 267 6.18 -1.01 -15.22
N ILE A 268 7.01 -2.03 -15.36
CA ILE A 268 6.60 -3.44 -15.34
C ILE A 268 7.24 -4.10 -14.12
N ALA A 269 6.41 -4.54 -13.18
CA ALA A 269 6.85 -5.39 -12.07
C ALA A 269 7.10 -6.82 -12.58
N VAL A 270 8.31 -7.33 -12.36
CA VAL A 270 8.75 -8.68 -12.69
C VAL A 270 9.14 -9.39 -11.40
N ALA A 271 8.58 -10.57 -11.15
CA ALA A 271 8.93 -11.41 -10.01
C ALA A 271 9.87 -12.53 -10.44
N ASP A 272 10.96 -12.72 -9.71
CA ASP A 272 11.76 -13.94 -9.73
C ASP A 272 11.09 -14.99 -8.84
N ILE A 273 10.55 -16.01 -9.48
CA ILE A 273 9.91 -17.13 -8.81
C ILE A 273 11.00 -18.18 -8.56
N PRO A 274 11.19 -18.63 -7.30
CA PRO A 274 12.18 -19.66 -6.98
C PRO A 274 12.07 -20.87 -7.91
N GLY A 275 13.23 -21.38 -8.34
CA GLY A 275 13.31 -22.28 -9.49
C GLY A 275 12.49 -23.55 -9.35
N ILE A 276 11.82 -23.92 -10.43
CA ILE A 276 11.06 -25.18 -10.52
C ILE A 276 12.06 -26.33 -10.66
N VAL A 277 11.87 -27.39 -9.87
CA VAL A 277 12.61 -28.65 -10.01
C VAL A 277 11.68 -29.66 -10.69
N ARG A 278 12.23 -30.63 -11.44
CA ARG A 278 11.42 -31.71 -12.04
C ARG A 278 10.63 -32.44 -10.94
N GLY A 279 9.33 -32.62 -11.14
CA GLY A 279 8.40 -33.20 -10.18
C GLY A 279 7.83 -32.22 -9.13
N ALA A 280 7.98 -30.90 -9.32
CA ALA A 280 7.46 -29.89 -8.40
C ALA A 280 5.94 -29.97 -8.20
N HIS A 281 5.18 -30.34 -9.24
CA HIS A 281 3.73 -30.56 -9.15
C HIS A 281 3.34 -31.68 -8.14
N ARG A 282 4.21 -32.66 -7.90
CA ARG A 282 3.96 -33.79 -6.96
C ARG A 282 4.35 -33.49 -5.51
N ASN A 283 4.52 -32.22 -5.14
CA ASN A 283 5.09 -31.81 -3.86
C ASN A 283 6.48 -32.41 -3.56
N ARG A 284 7.25 -32.83 -4.59
CA ARG A 284 8.67 -33.13 -4.39
C ARG A 284 9.41 -31.80 -4.19
N GLY A 285 9.71 -31.51 -2.92
CA GLY A 285 10.22 -30.22 -2.48
C GLY A 285 9.09 -29.21 -2.26
N LEU A 286 9.43 -27.94 -2.43
CA LEU A 286 8.61 -26.79 -2.05
C LEU A 286 7.42 -26.50 -3.01
N GLY A 287 7.23 -27.31 -4.07
CA GLY A 287 6.60 -26.98 -5.37
C GLY A 287 5.19 -26.36 -5.43
N SER A 288 4.17 -26.89 -4.74
CA SER A 288 2.78 -26.36 -4.86
C SER A 288 2.60 -24.95 -4.27
N ALA A 289 3.41 -24.57 -3.29
CA ALA A 289 3.42 -23.21 -2.77
C ALA A 289 4.01 -22.21 -3.78
N PHE A 290 4.96 -22.62 -4.63
CA PHE A 290 5.62 -21.77 -5.64
C PHE A 290 4.72 -21.52 -6.83
N LEU A 291 4.06 -22.57 -7.30
CA LEU A 291 3.23 -22.50 -8.50
C LEU A 291 2.03 -21.56 -8.27
N ARG A 292 1.51 -21.48 -7.04
CA ARG A 292 0.54 -20.44 -6.62
C ARG A 292 1.02 -18.99 -6.78
N HIS A 293 2.32 -18.74 -6.89
CA HIS A 293 2.84 -17.39 -7.20
C HIS A 293 2.84 -17.12 -8.70
N VAL A 294 3.12 -18.16 -9.50
CA VAL A 294 3.03 -18.12 -10.96
C VAL A 294 1.60 -17.79 -11.38
N GLU A 295 0.60 -18.36 -10.69
CA GLU A 295 -0.82 -18.08 -10.89
C GLU A 295 -1.17 -16.59 -10.79
N ARG A 296 -0.47 -15.84 -9.95
CA ARG A 296 -0.70 -14.40 -9.72
C ARG A 296 0.01 -13.49 -10.74
N CYS A 297 0.74 -14.07 -11.70
CA CYS A 297 1.41 -13.35 -12.77
C CYS A 297 0.58 -13.35 -14.06
N ARG A 298 0.50 -12.20 -14.74
CA ARG A 298 -0.31 -12.04 -15.98
C ARG A 298 0.34 -12.72 -17.18
N PHE A 299 1.67 -12.70 -17.26
CA PHE A 299 2.47 -13.36 -18.29
C PHE A 299 3.75 -13.97 -17.71
N LEU A 300 4.36 -14.89 -18.44
CA LEU A 300 5.49 -15.71 -17.96
C LEU A 300 6.77 -15.48 -18.78
N LEU A 301 7.93 -15.53 -18.12
CA LEU A 301 9.24 -15.57 -18.76
C LEU A 301 9.88 -16.91 -18.47
N PHE A 302 9.97 -17.77 -19.48
CA PHE A 302 10.71 -19.04 -19.35
C PHE A 302 12.19 -18.77 -19.51
N VAL A 303 12.95 -18.88 -18.43
CA VAL A 303 14.41 -18.68 -18.43
C VAL A 303 15.09 -20.04 -18.56
N LEU A 304 15.74 -20.23 -19.70
CA LEU A 304 16.47 -21.44 -20.06
C LEU A 304 17.98 -21.22 -19.94
N ASP A 305 18.69 -22.27 -19.58
CA ASP A 305 20.14 -22.29 -19.53
C ASP A 305 20.70 -22.86 -20.82
N LEU A 306 21.39 -22.04 -21.62
CA LEU A 306 21.95 -22.49 -22.91
C LEU A 306 23.25 -23.28 -22.78
N SER A 307 23.89 -23.34 -21.60
CA SER A 307 25.09 -24.17 -21.42
C SER A 307 24.79 -25.67 -21.39
N GLU A 308 23.53 -26.03 -21.19
CA GLU A 308 23.09 -27.42 -21.18
C GLU A 308 23.02 -27.99 -22.61
N PRO A 309 23.25 -29.30 -22.79
CA PRO A 309 23.31 -29.91 -24.13
C PRO A 309 21.97 -29.86 -24.87
N GLU A 310 20.84 -29.90 -24.16
CA GLU A 310 19.49 -29.86 -24.75
C GLU A 310 18.54 -28.85 -24.04
N PRO A 311 18.71 -27.53 -24.25
CA PRO A 311 17.93 -26.51 -23.55
C PRO A 311 16.43 -26.54 -23.86
N TRP A 312 16.02 -27.09 -25.01
CA TRP A 312 14.61 -27.24 -25.39
C TRP A 312 13.84 -28.19 -24.48
N THR A 313 14.49 -29.25 -23.99
CA THR A 313 13.87 -30.20 -23.04
C THR A 313 13.49 -29.49 -21.74
N GLN A 314 14.28 -28.51 -21.32
CA GLN A 314 13.97 -27.70 -20.14
C GLN A 314 12.64 -26.93 -20.32
N LEU A 315 12.37 -26.40 -21.50
CA LEU A 315 11.13 -25.68 -21.76
C LEU A 315 9.91 -26.61 -21.71
N GLU A 316 10.04 -27.80 -22.32
CA GLU A 316 9.00 -28.82 -22.32
C GLU A 316 8.70 -29.29 -20.89
N ASP A 317 9.74 -29.57 -20.10
CA ASP A 317 9.60 -29.92 -18.69
C ASP A 317 8.88 -28.83 -17.90
N LEU A 318 9.29 -27.56 -18.07
CA LEU A 318 8.68 -26.44 -17.36
C LEU A 318 7.20 -26.29 -17.74
N LYS A 319 6.86 -26.38 -19.04
CA LYS A 319 5.48 -26.32 -19.51
C LYS A 319 4.65 -27.47 -18.94
N TRP A 320 5.21 -28.68 -18.94
CA TRP A 320 4.57 -29.85 -18.36
C TRP A 320 4.28 -29.66 -16.88
N GLU A 321 5.26 -29.21 -16.09
CA GLU A 321 5.09 -28.93 -14.66
C GLU A 321 4.01 -27.89 -14.37
N LEU A 322 3.92 -26.82 -15.17
CA LEU A 322 2.87 -25.81 -15.02
C LEU A 322 1.48 -26.38 -15.35
N GLU A 323 1.37 -27.17 -16.41
CA GLU A 323 0.10 -27.78 -16.83
C GLU A 323 -0.40 -28.84 -15.85
N GLN A 324 0.51 -29.61 -15.24
CA GLN A 324 0.17 -30.57 -14.19
C GLN A 324 -0.31 -29.90 -12.89
N HIS A 325 0.04 -28.63 -12.67
CA HIS A 325 -0.42 -27.88 -11.50
C HIS A 325 -1.80 -27.26 -11.73
N GLU A 326 -1.96 -26.54 -12.84
CA GLU A 326 -3.23 -25.94 -13.23
C GLU A 326 -3.36 -25.98 -14.76
N ALA A 327 -4.46 -26.54 -15.24
CA ALA A 327 -4.74 -26.61 -16.66
C ALA A 327 -4.80 -25.19 -17.28
N GLY A 328 -4.08 -24.98 -18.38
CA GLY A 328 -4.03 -23.71 -19.09
C GLY A 328 -2.98 -22.71 -18.57
N LEU A 329 -2.24 -23.00 -17.50
CA LEU A 329 -1.18 -22.11 -17.02
C LEU A 329 -0.02 -21.98 -18.01
N SER A 330 0.30 -23.06 -18.72
CA SER A 330 1.34 -23.10 -19.76
C SER A 330 0.97 -22.28 -21.02
N GLN A 331 -0.33 -22.06 -21.24
CA GLN A 331 -0.87 -21.33 -22.39
C GLN A 331 -0.87 -19.80 -22.19
N ARG A 332 -0.54 -19.33 -20.99
CA ARG A 332 -0.43 -17.89 -20.71
C ARG A 332 0.56 -17.24 -21.69
N PRO A 333 0.36 -15.95 -22.04
CA PRO A 333 1.33 -15.22 -22.85
C PRO A 333 2.72 -15.35 -22.22
N HIS A 334 3.69 -15.80 -23.01
CA HIS A 334 5.02 -16.09 -22.50
C HIS A 334 6.12 -15.69 -23.48
N VAL A 335 7.31 -15.47 -22.92
CA VAL A 335 8.55 -15.27 -23.66
C VAL A 335 9.56 -16.30 -23.20
N VAL A 336 10.27 -16.88 -24.16
CA VAL A 336 11.41 -17.75 -23.86
C VAL A 336 12.67 -16.89 -23.87
N VAL A 337 13.37 -16.91 -22.74
CA VAL A 337 14.64 -16.22 -22.53
C VAL A 337 15.73 -17.27 -22.43
N ALA A 338 16.65 -17.25 -23.37
CA ALA A 338 17.78 -18.17 -23.41
C ALA A 338 19.01 -17.44 -22.87
N ASN A 339 19.39 -17.77 -21.64
CA ASN A 339 20.42 -17.06 -20.88
C ASN A 339 21.80 -17.73 -21.04
N LYS A 340 22.85 -17.01 -20.62
CA LYS A 340 24.26 -17.43 -20.61
C LYS A 340 24.96 -17.48 -21.99
N VAL A 341 24.56 -16.63 -22.94
CA VAL A 341 25.19 -16.54 -24.28
C VAL A 341 26.67 -16.08 -24.23
N ASP A 342 27.16 -15.64 -23.07
CA ASP A 342 28.56 -15.40 -22.80
C ASP A 342 29.43 -16.67 -22.89
N LEU A 343 28.84 -17.85 -22.69
CA LEU A 343 29.55 -19.12 -22.81
C LEU A 343 29.65 -19.56 -24.30
N PRO A 344 30.80 -20.07 -24.76
CA PRO A 344 30.98 -20.52 -26.15
C PRO A 344 29.99 -21.59 -26.58
N GLU A 345 29.70 -22.55 -25.69
CA GLU A 345 28.75 -23.65 -25.93
C GLU A 345 27.33 -23.12 -26.09
N ALA A 346 26.95 -22.15 -25.25
CA ALA A 346 25.66 -21.50 -25.30
C ALA A 346 25.48 -20.68 -26.59
N ARG A 347 26.53 -19.97 -27.02
CA ARG A 347 26.51 -19.20 -28.28
C ARG A 347 26.35 -20.10 -29.50
N ALA A 348 26.97 -21.29 -29.49
CA ALA A 348 26.81 -22.29 -30.54
C ALA A 348 25.38 -22.89 -30.59
N ALA A 349 24.65 -22.89 -29.48
CA ALA A 349 23.28 -23.41 -29.40
C ALA A 349 22.21 -22.42 -29.92
N VAL A 350 22.51 -21.12 -30.06
CA VAL A 350 21.54 -20.08 -30.47
C VAL A 350 20.87 -20.35 -31.82
N PRO A 351 21.59 -20.75 -32.90
CA PRO A 351 20.95 -21.05 -34.18
C PRO A 351 19.97 -22.22 -34.09
N ARG A 352 20.33 -23.26 -33.32
CA ARG A 352 19.46 -24.44 -33.08
C ARG A 352 18.21 -24.06 -32.30
N LEU A 353 18.34 -23.17 -31.31
CA LEU A 353 17.22 -22.64 -30.55
C LEU A 353 16.23 -21.89 -31.46
N ARG A 354 16.73 -21.00 -32.32
CA ARG A 354 15.90 -20.23 -33.26
C ARG A 354 15.17 -21.11 -34.25
N ALA A 355 15.82 -22.18 -34.72
CA ALA A 355 15.19 -23.15 -35.63
C ALA A 355 14.02 -23.91 -34.97
N ARG A 356 14.13 -24.23 -33.68
CA ARG A 356 13.12 -25.02 -32.95
C ARG A 356 11.98 -24.18 -32.34
N LEU A 357 12.30 -23.05 -31.71
CA LEU A 357 11.35 -22.23 -30.94
C LEU A 357 10.88 -20.98 -31.69
N GLY A 358 11.41 -20.76 -32.90
CA GLY A 358 11.10 -19.60 -33.73
C GLY A 358 11.77 -18.30 -33.25
N PRO A 359 11.47 -17.18 -33.93
CA PRO A 359 12.09 -15.87 -33.67
C PRO A 359 11.64 -15.23 -32.34
N SER A 360 10.67 -15.82 -31.64
CA SER A 360 10.14 -15.31 -30.36
C SER A 360 11.06 -15.55 -29.16
N ALA A 361 12.09 -16.40 -29.30
CA ALA A 361 13.05 -16.65 -28.24
C ALA A 361 14.14 -15.56 -28.21
N VAL A 362 14.36 -14.94 -27.05
CA VAL A 362 15.38 -13.91 -26.85
C VAL A 362 16.61 -14.55 -26.22
N ALA A 363 17.71 -14.61 -26.97
CA ALA A 363 19.00 -15.06 -26.46
C ALA A 363 19.78 -13.87 -25.86
N LEU A 364 20.21 -13.97 -24.61
CA LEU A 364 20.90 -12.88 -23.90
C LEU A 364 21.93 -13.40 -22.89
N SER A 365 22.74 -12.49 -22.35
CA SER A 365 23.56 -12.77 -21.17
C SER A 365 23.20 -11.82 -20.03
N ALA A 366 22.69 -12.38 -18.94
CA ALA A 366 22.43 -11.64 -17.72
C ALA A 366 23.71 -11.15 -17.02
N ALA A 367 24.87 -11.79 -17.29
CA ALA A 367 26.14 -11.47 -16.65
C ALA A 367 26.83 -10.29 -17.34
N THR A 368 26.85 -10.28 -18.68
CA THR A 368 27.49 -9.22 -19.47
C THR A 368 26.53 -8.08 -19.84
N GLY A 369 25.21 -8.30 -19.74
CA GLY A 369 24.18 -7.37 -20.20
C GLY A 369 23.92 -7.43 -21.70
N GLU A 370 24.54 -8.39 -22.42
CA GLU A 370 24.36 -8.57 -23.85
C GLU A 370 22.89 -8.87 -24.19
N ASN A 371 22.32 -8.08 -25.11
CA ASN A 371 20.97 -8.25 -25.67
C ASN A 371 19.81 -8.15 -24.66
N VAL A 372 20.02 -7.48 -23.52
CA VAL A 372 18.95 -7.23 -22.53
C VAL A 372 17.85 -6.31 -23.08
N GLU A 373 18.20 -5.36 -23.95
CA GLU A 373 17.24 -4.43 -24.56
C GLU A 373 16.17 -5.14 -25.40
N ALA A 374 16.54 -6.19 -26.14
CA ALA A 374 15.60 -6.99 -26.90
C ALA A 374 14.54 -7.67 -25.99
N LEU A 375 14.94 -8.09 -24.78
CA LEU A 375 14.01 -8.61 -23.79
C LEU A 375 13.06 -7.52 -23.29
N LEU A 376 13.56 -6.30 -23.02
CA LEU A 376 12.73 -5.18 -22.57
C LEU A 376 11.65 -4.80 -23.59
N LEU A 377 12.03 -4.73 -24.87
CA LEU A 377 11.10 -4.49 -25.98
C LEU A 377 10.03 -5.58 -26.06
N ARG A 378 10.43 -6.85 -25.91
CA ARG A 378 9.49 -7.97 -25.95
C ARG A 378 8.52 -7.98 -24.76
N LEU A 379 8.99 -7.64 -23.56
CA LEU A 379 8.16 -7.51 -22.36
C LEU A 379 7.14 -6.39 -22.49
N ARG A 380 7.55 -5.26 -23.09
CA ARG A 380 6.65 -4.15 -23.42
C ARG A 380 5.53 -4.60 -24.35
N GLU A 381 5.85 -5.34 -25.40
CA GLU A 381 4.85 -5.83 -26.36
C GLU A 381 3.83 -6.76 -25.69
N LEU A 382 4.30 -7.73 -24.89
CA LEU A 382 3.40 -8.60 -24.12
C LEU A 382 2.49 -7.82 -23.17
N HIS A 383 3.05 -6.84 -22.46
CA HIS A 383 2.27 -6.03 -21.54
C HIS A 383 1.21 -5.20 -22.27
N ARG A 384 1.53 -4.64 -23.44
CA ARG A 384 0.55 -3.91 -24.28
C ARG A 384 -0.57 -4.81 -24.79
N GLN A 385 -0.23 -5.98 -25.33
CA GLN A 385 -1.21 -6.96 -25.81
C GLN A 385 -2.17 -7.37 -24.69
N HIS A 386 -1.63 -7.59 -23.48
CA HIS A 386 -2.44 -7.92 -22.33
C HIS A 386 -3.40 -6.77 -21.94
N VAL A 387 -2.89 -5.54 -21.83
CA VAL A 387 -3.72 -4.35 -21.53
C VAL A 387 -4.81 -4.15 -22.59
N ALA A 388 -4.53 -4.44 -23.87
CA ALA A 388 -5.50 -4.35 -24.95
C ALA A 388 -6.58 -5.46 -24.91
N THR A 389 -6.30 -6.60 -24.28
CA THR A 389 -7.21 -7.76 -24.21
C THR A 389 -8.14 -7.72 -22.99
N GLU A 390 -7.73 -7.09 -21.88
CA GLU A 390 -8.56 -6.94 -20.67
C GLU A 390 -9.91 -6.19 -20.83
N PRO A 391 -10.09 -5.18 -21.71
CA PRO A 391 -11.37 -4.49 -21.85
C PRO A 391 -12.52 -5.38 -22.35
N GLN A 392 -12.24 -6.57 -22.89
CA GLN A 392 -13.27 -7.48 -23.43
C GLN A 392 -13.81 -8.49 -22.41
N ARG A 393 -13.05 -8.86 -21.37
CA ARG A 393 -13.52 -9.80 -20.33
C ARG A 393 -14.38 -9.16 -19.24
N GLY A 394 -14.25 -7.85 -19.01
CA GLY A 394 -15.01 -7.10 -17.99
C GLY A 394 -16.44 -6.73 -18.37
N ARG A 395 -16.94 -7.14 -19.55
CA ARG A 395 -18.32 -6.92 -20.02
C ARG A 395 -19.24 -8.13 -19.84
N GLN A 396 -18.97 -9.00 -18.86
CA GLN A 396 -19.99 -9.92 -18.38
C GLN A 396 -20.70 -9.24 -17.20
N PRO A 397 -21.95 -8.77 -17.36
CA PRO A 397 -22.74 -8.36 -16.21
C PRO A 397 -22.88 -9.59 -15.31
N LEU A 398 -22.52 -9.43 -14.03
CA LEU A 398 -22.90 -10.39 -13.00
C LEU A 398 -24.43 -10.53 -13.07
N ARG A 399 -24.91 -11.66 -13.59
CA ARG A 399 -26.31 -12.08 -13.46
C ARG A 399 -26.49 -12.65 -12.07
N GLY A 400 -27.51 -12.18 -11.36
CA GLY A 400 -28.06 -12.80 -10.15
C GLY A 400 -27.72 -12.03 -8.90
#